data_AF-A0A9N9J3F5-F1
#
_entry.id   AF-A0A9N9J3F5-F1
#
_cell.length_a   1.000
_cell.length_b   1.000
_cell.length_c   1.000
_cell.angle_alpha   90.00
_cell.angle_beta   90.00
_cell.angle_gamma   90.00
#
_symmetry.space_group_name_H-M   'P 1'
#
loop_
_entity.id
_entity.type
_entity.pdbx_description
1 polymer ?
#
loop_
_entity_poly.entity_id
_entity_poly.type
_entity_poly.pdbx_seq_one_letter_code
_entity_poly.pdbx_strand_id
1 'polypeptide(L)'
;MLQVKSQSLRKLILQGIKFDKYNLANLVPNLKVLTIRCSFGNPFENSFEVDQNNLQNLQRLELVDNDIELNRIILKTKCKLLKFFIINERKLSNKVKKEFIFLICQNYPNITTLCYVIDNLTFSSTLKNFYKLCQLQIRGFAYYNIPYSSQDYLQTLIRYLPSSLKILSLLNIYDYSYENLNYFLQALDIERMKLEVFILSFIVELDLLPNLRKFIEKAKYLRYIEIVRSDVKKQKDSKREIIDFCHVRNIKCGLKYQLERYKNYFCTYEINFESYIEIEE
;
A
#
# COMPACT_ATOMS: atom_id res chain seq x y z
N MET A 1 -16.48 25.77 -29.92
CA MET A 1 -16.77 24.32 -29.72
C MET A 1 -17.51 24.19 -28.40
N LEU A 2 -18.76 23.70 -28.42
CA LEU A 2 -19.50 23.37 -27.20
C LEU A 2 -18.87 22.12 -26.57
N GLN A 3 -18.20 22.28 -25.43
CA GLN A 3 -17.71 21.14 -24.66
C GLN A 3 -18.92 20.42 -24.03
N VAL A 4 -19.32 19.28 -24.61
CA VAL A 4 -20.37 18.43 -24.06
C VAL A 4 -19.88 17.85 -22.74
N LYS A 5 -20.49 18.27 -21.62
CA LYS A 5 -20.22 17.69 -20.30
C LYS A 5 -20.76 16.27 -20.26
N SER A 6 -19.91 15.30 -19.92
CA SER A 6 -20.33 13.91 -19.75
C SER A 6 -20.86 13.70 -18.33
N GLN A 7 -22.14 14.00 -18.13
CA GLN A 7 -22.80 13.88 -16.83
C GLN A 7 -23.01 12.43 -16.38
N SER A 8 -22.98 11.46 -17.28
CA SER A 8 -23.17 10.03 -16.99
C SER A 8 -21.88 9.32 -16.60
N LEU A 9 -20.70 9.82 -16.99
CA LEU A 9 -19.45 9.12 -16.73
C LEU A 9 -19.16 9.03 -15.22
N ARG A 10 -18.91 7.81 -14.74
CA ARG A 10 -18.61 7.51 -13.32
C ARG A 10 -17.18 7.03 -13.10
N LYS A 11 -16.54 6.46 -14.13
CA LYS A 11 -15.18 5.92 -14.07
C LYS A 11 -14.39 6.41 -15.27
N LEU A 12 -13.15 6.84 -15.02
CA LEU A 12 -12.23 7.33 -16.04
C LEU A 12 -10.83 6.80 -15.74
N ILE A 13 -10.21 6.23 -16.76
CA ILE A 13 -8.83 5.75 -16.73
C ILE A 13 -8.07 6.50 -17.81
N LEU A 14 -6.99 7.17 -17.43
CA LEU A 14 -6.12 7.95 -18.30
C LEU A 14 -4.72 7.38 -18.22
N GLN A 15 -4.13 7.07 -19.37
CA GLN A 15 -2.78 6.51 -19.46
C GLN A 15 -1.99 7.21 -20.55
N GLY A 16 -0.77 7.65 -20.23
CA GLY A 16 0.11 8.30 -21.22
C GLY A 16 -0.41 9.66 -21.68
N ILE A 17 -1.22 10.35 -20.87
CA ILE A 17 -1.84 11.61 -21.25
C ILE A 17 -0.92 12.79 -20.93
N LYS A 18 -0.81 13.71 -21.88
CA LYS A 18 -0.23 15.04 -21.68
C LYS A 18 -1.35 16.06 -21.50
N PHE A 19 -1.47 16.62 -20.30
CA PHE A 19 -2.50 17.62 -19.96
C PHE A 19 -2.01 19.03 -20.32
N ASP A 20 -2.29 19.47 -21.55
CA ASP A 20 -1.87 20.78 -22.04
C ASP A 20 -2.93 21.89 -21.86
N LYS A 21 -4.25 21.58 -21.98
CA LYS A 21 -5.35 22.57 -22.00
C LYS A 21 -6.73 22.02 -21.62
N TYR A 22 -6.82 21.01 -20.75
CA TYR A 22 -8.12 20.38 -20.43
C TYR A 22 -8.36 20.35 -18.93
N ASN A 23 -9.47 20.96 -18.50
CA ASN A 23 -9.99 20.82 -17.16
C ASN A 23 -10.88 19.56 -17.08
N LEU A 24 -10.34 18.47 -16.56
CA LEU A 24 -11.04 17.19 -16.37
C LEU A 24 -12.31 17.37 -15.53
N ALA A 25 -12.27 18.19 -14.48
CA ALA A 25 -13.37 18.31 -13.54
C ALA A 25 -14.63 18.91 -14.18
N ASN A 26 -14.47 19.82 -15.14
CA ASN A 26 -15.58 20.41 -15.89
C ASN A 26 -16.22 19.43 -16.87
N LEU A 27 -15.44 18.48 -17.40
CA LEU A 27 -15.90 17.51 -18.39
C LEU A 27 -16.67 16.36 -17.75
N VAL A 28 -16.31 15.96 -16.52
CA VAL A 28 -16.85 14.77 -15.84
C VAL A 28 -17.23 15.06 -14.37
N PRO A 29 -18.23 15.92 -14.12
CA PRO A 29 -18.56 16.41 -12.77
C PRO A 29 -19.06 15.31 -11.81
N ASN A 30 -19.56 14.20 -12.34
CA ASN A 30 -20.11 13.09 -11.55
C ASN A 30 -19.14 11.89 -11.44
N LEU A 31 -17.86 12.11 -11.73
CA LEU A 31 -16.85 11.06 -11.68
C LEU A 31 -16.67 10.53 -10.25
N LYS A 32 -16.77 9.22 -10.07
CA LYS A 32 -16.56 8.50 -8.80
C LYS A 32 -15.19 7.82 -8.73
N VAL A 33 -14.65 7.40 -9.86
CA VAL A 33 -13.39 6.66 -9.97
C VAL A 33 -12.48 7.32 -10.99
N LEU A 34 -11.28 7.70 -10.58
CA LEU A 34 -10.26 8.28 -11.45
C LEU A 34 -8.94 7.51 -11.29
N THR A 35 -8.42 7.02 -12.40
CA THR A 35 -7.08 6.43 -12.46
C THR A 35 -6.25 7.20 -13.48
N ILE A 36 -5.09 7.70 -13.08
CA ILE A 36 -4.14 8.40 -13.96
C ILE A 36 -2.80 7.68 -13.88
N ARG A 37 -2.29 7.25 -15.04
CA ARG A 37 -1.05 6.48 -15.16
C ARG A 37 -0.11 7.10 -16.17
N CYS A 38 1.19 7.09 -15.88
CA CYS A 38 2.25 7.50 -16.80
C CYS A 38 1.97 8.84 -17.52
N SER A 39 1.35 9.80 -16.83
CA SER A 39 0.85 11.05 -17.41
C SER A 39 1.55 12.27 -16.80
N PHE A 40 1.44 13.42 -17.47
CA PHE A 40 2.09 14.67 -17.05
C PHE A 40 1.29 15.91 -17.49
N GLY A 41 1.57 17.07 -16.88
CA GLY A 41 0.84 18.32 -17.12
C GLY A 41 -0.21 18.64 -16.05
N ASN A 42 -1.07 19.64 -16.30
CA ASN A 42 -2.09 20.11 -15.35
C ASN A 42 -3.52 19.70 -15.80
N PRO A 43 -4.18 18.75 -15.10
CA PRO A 43 -5.52 18.30 -15.45
C PRO A 43 -6.67 19.24 -15.04
N PHE A 44 -6.40 20.38 -14.39
CA PHE A 44 -7.42 21.30 -13.85
C PHE A 44 -7.32 22.74 -14.38
N GLU A 45 -6.35 23.03 -15.25
CA GLU A 45 -6.01 24.39 -15.73
C GLU A 45 -5.69 25.41 -14.59
N ASN A 46 -5.28 26.63 -14.96
CA ASN A 46 -4.86 27.70 -14.05
C ASN A 46 -6.05 28.39 -13.35
N SER A 47 -6.94 27.64 -12.70
CA SER A 47 -7.91 28.26 -11.79
C SER A 47 -7.21 28.55 -10.46
N PHE A 48 -6.60 29.73 -10.35
CA PHE A 48 -6.20 30.34 -9.08
C PHE A 48 -7.40 30.53 -8.12
N GLU A 49 -8.62 30.28 -8.58
CA GLU A 49 -9.82 30.10 -7.77
C GLU A 49 -9.90 28.66 -7.25
N VAL A 50 -9.23 28.43 -6.13
CA VAL A 50 -9.08 27.14 -5.41
C VAL A 50 -10.41 26.58 -4.85
N ASP A 51 -11.53 27.30 -4.99
CA ASP A 51 -12.83 26.95 -4.39
C ASP A 51 -13.85 26.31 -5.35
N GLN A 52 -13.55 26.16 -6.64
CA GLN A 52 -14.45 25.46 -7.56
C GLN A 52 -14.19 23.95 -7.53
N ASN A 53 -14.83 23.26 -6.59
CA ASN A 53 -15.51 21.94 -6.71
C ASN A 53 -15.01 20.90 -7.73
N ASN A 54 -13.70 20.77 -7.91
CA ASN A 54 -13.16 19.80 -8.85
C ASN A 54 -13.28 18.38 -8.27
N LEU A 55 -14.08 17.52 -8.93
CA LEU A 55 -14.25 16.09 -8.59
C LEU A 55 -14.84 15.83 -7.19
N GLN A 56 -15.85 16.61 -6.76
CA GLN A 56 -16.49 16.43 -5.44
C GLN A 56 -17.05 15.02 -5.20
N ASN A 57 -17.50 14.35 -6.25
CA ASN A 57 -18.10 13.02 -6.21
C ASN A 57 -17.07 11.88 -6.21
N LEU A 58 -15.78 12.20 -6.24
CA LEU A 58 -14.72 11.21 -6.35
C LEU A 58 -14.62 10.38 -5.06
N GLN A 59 -14.68 9.06 -5.21
CA GLN A 59 -14.62 8.09 -4.13
C GLN A 59 -13.33 7.26 -4.19
N ARG A 60 -12.77 7.10 -5.39
CA ARG A 60 -11.53 6.36 -5.65
C ARG A 60 -10.60 7.15 -6.57
N LEU A 61 -9.34 7.27 -6.17
CA LEU A 61 -8.29 7.93 -6.94
C LEU A 61 -7.02 7.07 -6.96
N GLU A 62 -6.45 6.89 -8.15
CA GLU A 62 -5.21 6.15 -8.36
C GLU A 62 -4.22 6.98 -9.17
N LEU A 63 -3.02 7.19 -8.63
CA LEU A 63 -1.92 7.90 -9.26
C LEU A 63 -0.72 6.97 -9.42
N VAL A 64 -0.40 6.57 -10.65
CA VAL A 64 0.60 5.53 -10.90
C VAL A 64 1.66 6.02 -11.88
N ASP A 65 2.91 6.11 -11.44
CA ASP A 65 4.07 6.44 -12.29
C ASP A 65 3.88 7.74 -13.10
N ASN A 66 3.15 8.71 -12.55
CA ASN A 66 2.97 10.03 -13.16
C ASN A 66 4.13 10.98 -12.83
N ASP A 67 4.18 12.10 -13.55
CA ASP A 67 5.06 13.21 -13.21
C ASP A 67 4.77 13.77 -11.80
N ILE A 68 5.83 14.25 -11.14
CA ILE A 68 5.79 14.74 -9.76
C ILE A 68 4.86 15.96 -9.63
N GLU A 69 4.93 16.90 -10.58
CA GLU A 69 4.13 18.12 -10.52
C GLU A 69 2.66 17.83 -10.75
N LEU A 70 2.33 16.89 -11.65
CA LEU A 70 0.96 16.42 -11.82
C LEU A 70 0.40 15.86 -10.51
N ASN A 71 1.14 14.98 -9.84
CA ASN A 71 0.71 14.42 -8.56
C ASN A 71 0.51 15.52 -7.52
N ARG A 72 1.41 16.51 -7.42
CA ARG A 72 1.25 17.67 -6.52
C ARG A 72 -0.02 18.46 -6.79
N ILE A 73 -0.31 18.75 -8.06
CA ILE A 73 -1.52 19.46 -8.47
C ILE A 73 -2.76 18.70 -8.02
N ILE A 74 -2.81 17.40 -8.27
CA ILE A 74 -3.94 16.56 -7.85
C ILE A 74 -4.06 16.50 -6.34
N LEU A 75 -2.97 16.28 -5.63
CA LEU A 75 -2.95 16.17 -4.17
C LEU A 75 -3.37 17.45 -3.45
N LYS A 76 -3.26 18.61 -4.09
CA LYS A 76 -3.77 19.90 -3.56
C LYS A 76 -5.29 20.05 -3.70
N THR A 77 -5.95 19.23 -4.51
CA THR A 77 -7.41 19.26 -4.64
C THR A 77 -8.07 18.66 -3.40
N LYS A 78 -9.08 19.34 -2.85
CA LYS A 78 -9.84 18.84 -1.69
C LYS A 78 -10.97 17.93 -2.16
N CYS A 79 -11.02 16.71 -1.63
CA CYS A 79 -12.12 15.79 -1.92
C CYS A 79 -12.57 15.06 -0.66
N LYS A 80 -13.71 15.50 -0.10
CA LYS A 80 -14.26 14.92 1.14
C LYS A 80 -14.89 13.55 0.94
N LEU A 81 -15.29 13.17 -0.27
CA LEU A 81 -15.93 11.87 -0.51
C LEU A 81 -14.92 10.77 -0.85
N LEU A 82 -13.64 11.11 -0.98
CA LEU A 82 -12.59 10.15 -1.29
C LEU A 82 -12.41 9.16 -0.14
N LYS A 83 -12.62 7.88 -0.43
CA LYS A 83 -12.47 6.76 0.53
C LYS A 83 -11.25 5.91 0.22
N PHE A 84 -10.91 5.76 -1.06
CA PHE A 84 -9.87 4.85 -1.52
C PHE A 84 -8.82 5.61 -2.33
N PHE A 85 -7.55 5.42 -1.97
CA PHE A 85 -6.43 6.08 -2.64
C PHE A 85 -5.28 5.12 -2.93
N ILE A 86 -4.75 5.14 -4.16
CA ILE A 86 -3.50 4.48 -4.53
C ILE A 86 -2.51 5.52 -5.03
N ILE A 87 -1.27 5.44 -4.57
CA ILE A 87 -0.17 6.19 -5.17
C ILE A 87 1.12 5.35 -5.25
N ASN A 88 1.84 5.53 -6.36
CA ASN A 88 3.14 4.90 -6.59
C ASN A 88 4.24 5.95 -6.64
N GLU A 89 5.20 5.82 -5.73
CA GLU A 89 6.24 6.83 -5.44
C GLU A 89 7.65 6.23 -5.34
N ARG A 90 7.88 5.03 -5.88
CA ARG A 90 9.15 4.28 -5.70
C ARG A 90 10.41 5.09 -6.02
N LYS A 91 10.35 6.02 -6.97
CA LYS A 91 11.52 6.80 -7.43
C LYS A 91 11.62 8.20 -6.82
N LEU A 92 10.73 8.56 -5.89
CA LEU A 92 10.69 9.90 -5.31
C LEU A 92 11.66 10.05 -4.12
N SER A 93 12.11 11.28 -3.86
CA SER A 93 12.92 11.56 -2.67
C SER A 93 12.06 11.49 -1.40
N ASN A 94 12.68 11.23 -0.24
CA ASN A 94 11.98 11.15 1.06
C ASN A 94 11.23 12.43 1.41
N LYS A 95 11.75 13.60 1.01
CA LYS A 95 11.10 14.90 1.22
C LYS A 95 9.77 14.97 0.48
N VAL A 96 9.74 14.53 -0.78
CA VAL A 96 8.54 14.55 -1.62
C VAL A 96 7.51 13.52 -1.13
N LYS A 97 7.94 12.33 -0.72
CA LYS A 97 7.05 11.31 -0.14
C LYS A 97 6.32 11.81 1.11
N LYS A 98 7.06 12.46 2.02
CA LYS A 98 6.48 13.09 3.23
C LYS A 98 5.48 14.19 2.88
N GLU A 99 5.82 15.03 1.90
CA GLU A 99 4.92 16.07 1.37
C GLU A 99 3.62 15.45 0.85
N PHE A 100 3.70 14.38 0.05
CA PHE A 100 2.52 13.76 -0.56
C PHE A 100 1.61 13.15 0.50
N ILE A 101 2.16 12.40 1.45
CA ILE A 101 1.39 11.84 2.58
C ILE A 101 0.72 12.94 3.41
N PHE A 102 1.41 14.05 3.64
CA PHE A 102 0.84 15.20 4.33
C PHE A 102 -0.35 15.80 3.57
N LEU A 103 -0.20 16.02 2.25
CA LEU A 103 -1.28 16.53 1.40
C LEU A 103 -2.47 15.58 1.37
N ILE A 104 -2.24 14.27 1.27
CA ILE A 104 -3.28 13.25 1.29
C ILE A 104 -4.07 13.35 2.61
N CYS A 105 -3.36 13.39 3.74
CA CYS A 105 -3.99 13.49 5.06
C CYS A 105 -4.82 14.78 5.21
N GLN A 106 -4.33 15.90 4.69
CA GLN A 106 -4.97 17.20 4.82
C GLN A 106 -6.21 17.35 3.92
N ASN A 107 -6.10 16.90 2.68
CA ASN A 107 -7.09 17.19 1.63
C ASN A 107 -8.14 16.09 1.45
N TYR A 108 -7.88 14.89 1.99
CA TYR A 108 -8.76 13.73 1.90
C TYR A 108 -9.05 13.11 3.28
N PRO A 109 -9.74 13.85 4.18
CA PRO A 109 -9.90 13.45 5.58
C PRO A 109 -10.75 12.19 5.80
N ASN A 110 -11.44 11.68 4.77
CA ASN A 110 -12.33 10.53 4.84
C ASN A 110 -11.77 9.26 4.18
N ILE A 111 -10.47 9.23 3.86
CA ILE A 111 -9.83 8.03 3.35
C ILE A 111 -9.95 6.89 4.39
N THR A 112 -10.50 5.78 3.94
CA THR A 112 -10.59 4.52 4.69
C THR A 112 -9.56 3.51 4.22
N THR A 113 -9.09 3.61 2.97
CA THR A 113 -8.13 2.70 2.37
C THR A 113 -7.01 3.45 1.65
N LEU A 114 -5.77 3.20 2.06
CA LEU A 114 -4.57 3.76 1.45
C LEU A 114 -3.66 2.63 0.95
N CYS A 115 -3.38 2.60 -0.35
CA CYS A 115 -2.40 1.71 -0.95
C CYS A 115 -1.20 2.53 -1.42
N TYR A 116 -0.05 2.27 -0.81
CA TYR A 116 1.16 3.04 -1.01
C TYR A 116 2.26 2.15 -1.59
N VAL A 117 2.68 2.45 -2.82
CA VAL A 117 3.76 1.71 -3.49
C VAL A 117 5.05 2.51 -3.33
N ILE A 118 5.95 2.04 -2.46
CA ILE A 118 7.13 2.77 -2.04
C ILE A 118 8.32 1.83 -1.82
N ASP A 119 9.53 2.33 -1.99
CA ASP A 119 10.82 1.70 -1.73
C ASP A 119 11.33 1.89 -0.28
N ASN A 120 10.87 2.91 0.47
CA ASN A 120 11.22 3.18 1.88
C ASN A 120 10.02 3.59 2.78
N LEU A 121 10.16 3.60 4.11
CA LEU A 121 9.07 3.80 5.10
C LEU A 121 9.19 5.13 5.87
N THR A 122 9.79 6.15 5.27
CA THR A 122 10.17 7.39 5.97
C THR A 122 9.02 8.30 6.40
N PHE A 123 7.77 7.98 6.06
CA PHE A 123 6.56 8.76 6.32
C PHE A 123 5.72 8.23 7.49
N SER A 124 6.20 7.20 8.20
CA SER A 124 5.45 6.49 9.25
C SER A 124 4.83 7.43 10.28
N SER A 125 5.56 8.46 10.75
CA SER A 125 5.06 9.40 11.76
C SER A 125 3.85 10.24 11.34
N THR A 126 3.60 10.40 10.04
CA THR A 126 2.44 11.14 9.52
C THR A 126 1.19 10.25 9.44
N LEU A 127 1.33 8.92 9.47
CA LEU A 127 0.21 7.98 9.37
C LEU A 127 -0.79 8.12 10.53
N LYS A 128 -0.31 8.52 11.72
CA LYS A 128 -1.16 8.76 12.90
C LYS A 128 -2.25 9.81 12.68
N ASN A 129 -2.07 10.69 11.69
CA ASN A 129 -3.01 11.76 11.38
C ASN A 129 -4.21 11.27 10.55
N PHE A 130 -4.17 10.04 10.04
CA PHE A 130 -5.27 9.45 9.29
C PHE A 130 -6.33 8.85 10.23
N TYR A 131 -7.18 9.70 10.80
CA TYR A 131 -8.16 9.27 11.82
C TYR A 131 -9.20 8.25 11.35
N LYS A 132 -9.48 8.17 10.04
CA LYS A 132 -10.50 7.25 9.46
C LYS A 132 -9.91 6.07 8.69
N LEU A 133 -8.58 5.96 8.62
CA LEU A 133 -7.91 4.93 7.83
C LEU A 133 -8.09 3.57 8.48
N CYS A 134 -8.90 2.73 7.85
CA CYS A 134 -9.20 1.37 8.30
C CYS A 134 -8.25 0.35 7.67
N GLN A 135 -7.73 0.61 6.47
CA GLN A 135 -6.85 -0.30 5.74
C GLN A 135 -5.64 0.43 5.17
N LEU A 136 -4.45 -0.09 5.47
CA LEU A 136 -3.18 0.39 4.95
C LEU A 136 -2.48 -0.75 4.22
N GLN A 137 -2.16 -0.52 2.95
CA GLN A 137 -1.35 -1.42 2.16
C GLN A 137 -0.06 -0.72 1.77
N ILE A 138 1.08 -1.37 2.03
CA ILE A 138 2.40 -0.88 1.64
C ILE A 138 3.02 -1.90 0.71
N ARG A 139 3.49 -1.47 -0.47
CA ARG A 139 4.01 -2.38 -1.51
C ARG A 139 5.40 -1.98 -2.01
N GLY A 140 6.29 -2.96 -2.10
CA GLY A 140 7.55 -2.84 -2.87
C GLY A 140 8.72 -2.21 -2.12
N PHE A 141 8.69 -2.26 -0.78
CA PHE A 141 9.77 -1.77 0.07
C PHE A 141 11.01 -2.64 -0.12
N ALA A 142 12.16 -2.02 -0.43
CA ALA A 142 13.43 -2.73 -0.63
C ALA A 142 14.54 -2.03 0.19
N TYR A 143 15.18 -2.80 1.07
CA TYR A 143 16.02 -2.31 2.17
C TYR A 143 17.46 -1.92 1.78
N TYR A 144 17.86 -2.02 0.51
CA TYR A 144 19.27 -2.07 0.09
C TYR A 144 20.18 -0.89 0.52
N ASN A 145 19.67 0.22 1.08
CA ASN A 145 20.45 1.39 1.45
C ASN A 145 20.20 1.95 2.88
N ILE A 146 19.62 1.19 3.81
CA ILE A 146 19.50 1.64 5.21
C ILE A 146 20.61 0.97 6.05
N PRO A 147 21.44 1.72 6.78
CA PRO A 147 22.49 1.13 7.62
C PRO A 147 21.90 0.10 8.62
N TYR A 148 22.64 -1.00 8.81
CA TYR A 148 22.28 -2.21 9.57
C TYR A 148 21.79 -1.96 11.02
N SER A 149 21.96 -0.77 11.58
CA SER A 149 21.44 -0.39 12.90
C SER A 149 19.95 0.00 12.90
N SER A 150 19.28 0.02 11.74
CA SER A 150 17.90 0.50 11.59
C SER A 150 16.80 -0.51 11.92
N GLN A 151 17.03 -1.43 12.87
CA GLN A 151 16.04 -2.41 13.37
C GLN A 151 14.70 -1.78 13.82
N ASP A 152 14.67 -0.45 13.99
CA ASP A 152 13.51 0.32 14.41
C ASP A 152 12.46 0.60 13.33
N TYR A 153 12.67 0.40 12.02
CA TYR A 153 11.74 0.99 11.04
C TYR A 153 10.32 0.38 11.05
N LEU A 154 10.20 -0.94 11.21
CA LEU A 154 8.90 -1.62 11.33
C LEU A 154 8.26 -1.37 12.70
N GLN A 155 9.07 -1.32 13.75
CA GLN A 155 8.59 -0.92 15.08
C GLN A 155 8.08 0.53 15.06
N THR A 156 8.79 1.41 14.37
CA THR A 156 8.41 2.80 14.14
C THR A 156 7.12 2.87 13.32
N LEU A 157 6.94 2.01 12.32
CA LEU A 157 5.67 1.90 11.60
C LEU A 157 4.53 1.56 12.57
N ILE A 158 4.69 0.53 13.41
CA ILE A 158 3.68 0.10 14.39
C ILE A 158 3.28 1.24 15.33
N ARG A 159 4.27 1.94 15.90
CA ARG A 159 4.06 3.07 16.82
C ARG A 159 3.22 4.20 16.23
N TYR A 160 3.25 4.36 14.91
CA TYR A 160 2.54 5.42 14.21
C TYR A 160 1.35 4.95 13.38
N LEU A 161 0.95 3.68 13.49
CA LEU A 161 -0.30 3.23 12.88
C LEU A 161 -1.48 3.98 13.50
N PRO A 162 -2.44 4.47 12.69
CA PRO A 162 -3.63 5.12 13.20
C PRO A 162 -4.46 4.14 14.04
N SER A 163 -5.11 4.63 15.09
CA SER A 163 -5.91 3.81 16.01
C SER A 163 -7.14 3.18 15.35
N SER A 164 -7.62 3.75 14.25
CA SER A 164 -8.72 3.24 13.44
C SER A 164 -8.33 2.10 12.50
N LEU A 165 -7.03 1.81 12.38
CA LEU A 165 -6.54 0.79 11.46
C LEU A 165 -6.98 -0.61 11.90
N LYS A 166 -7.67 -1.30 11.00
CA LYS A 166 -8.12 -2.68 11.16
C LYS A 166 -7.32 -3.66 10.33
N ILE A 167 -6.80 -3.23 9.17
CA ILE A 167 -6.08 -4.10 8.24
C ILE A 167 -4.75 -3.45 7.85
N LEU A 168 -3.66 -4.18 8.04
CA LEU A 168 -2.32 -3.83 7.56
C LEU A 168 -1.85 -4.90 6.57
N SER A 169 -1.58 -4.49 5.32
CA SER A 169 -1.04 -5.34 4.27
C SER A 169 0.37 -4.90 3.90
N LEU A 170 1.35 -5.75 4.19
CA LEU A 170 2.76 -5.54 3.88
C LEU A 170 3.15 -6.43 2.69
N LEU A 171 3.26 -5.83 1.51
CA LEU A 171 3.40 -6.54 0.23
C LEU A 171 4.78 -6.34 -0.42
N ASN A 172 5.41 -7.42 -0.89
CA ASN A 172 6.69 -7.46 -1.58
C ASN A 172 7.76 -6.65 -0.84
N ILE A 173 7.96 -6.95 0.45
CA ILE A 173 8.99 -6.36 1.29
C ILE A 173 10.23 -7.26 1.18
N TYR A 174 11.27 -6.80 0.50
CA TYR A 174 12.37 -7.64 0.03
C TYR A 174 13.50 -7.87 1.05
N ASP A 175 13.29 -7.63 2.34
CA ASP A 175 14.31 -7.84 3.38
C ASP A 175 13.73 -8.10 4.77
N TYR A 176 12.89 -9.12 4.82
CA TYR A 176 12.37 -9.62 6.07
C TYR A 176 13.26 -10.78 6.54
N SER A 177 14.26 -10.49 7.37
CA SER A 177 14.88 -11.55 8.17
C SER A 177 13.85 -12.09 9.18
N TYR A 178 14.01 -13.35 9.59
CA TYR A 178 13.15 -13.93 10.63
C TYR A 178 13.21 -13.12 11.94
N GLU A 179 14.36 -12.51 12.27
CA GLU A 179 14.54 -11.63 13.42
C GLU A 179 13.67 -10.38 13.31
N ASN A 180 13.71 -9.71 12.16
CA ASN A 180 12.89 -8.51 11.92
C ASN A 180 11.40 -8.83 12.00
N LEU A 181 10.97 -10.01 11.52
CA LEU A 181 9.60 -10.49 11.71
C LEU A 181 9.27 -10.68 13.18
N ASN A 182 10.14 -11.35 13.93
CA ASN A 182 9.90 -11.59 15.34
C ASN A 182 9.75 -10.27 16.12
N TYR A 183 10.62 -9.29 15.87
CA TYR A 183 10.51 -7.97 16.48
C TYR A 183 9.23 -7.23 16.08
N PHE A 184 8.85 -7.28 14.81
CA PHE A 184 7.60 -6.70 14.32
C PHE A 184 6.38 -7.35 14.99
N LEU A 185 6.35 -8.68 15.06
CA LEU A 185 5.27 -9.42 15.72
C LEU A 185 5.19 -9.07 17.21
N GLN A 186 6.32 -9.06 17.93
CA GLN A 186 6.34 -8.68 19.34
C GLN A 186 5.80 -7.27 19.60
N ALA A 187 6.18 -6.30 18.76
CA ALA A 187 5.68 -4.93 18.88
C ALA A 187 4.16 -4.83 18.61
N LEU A 188 3.61 -5.66 17.72
CA LEU A 188 2.17 -5.73 17.49
C LEU A 188 1.39 -6.32 18.67
N ASP A 189 1.92 -7.38 19.30
CA ASP A 189 1.31 -8.02 20.47
C ASP A 189 1.19 -7.04 21.65
N ILE A 190 2.15 -6.13 21.80
CA ILE A 190 2.16 -5.12 22.88
C ILE A 190 1.15 -4.01 22.61
N GLU A 191 1.05 -3.54 21.37
CA GLU A 191 0.38 -2.26 21.08
C GLU A 191 -1.04 -2.38 20.49
N ARG A 192 -1.45 -3.51 19.87
CA ARG A 192 -2.65 -3.53 18.99
C ARG A 192 -3.42 -4.86 18.95
N MET A 193 -4.32 -5.10 19.91
CA MET A 193 -5.10 -6.35 20.01
C MET A 193 -6.19 -6.61 18.95
N LYS A 194 -6.48 -5.67 18.03
CA LYS A 194 -7.58 -5.81 17.02
C LYS A 194 -7.14 -5.65 15.56
N LEU A 195 -5.83 -5.52 15.30
CA LEU A 195 -5.32 -5.35 13.94
C LEU A 195 -5.29 -6.72 13.23
N GLU A 196 -5.63 -6.76 11.95
CA GLU A 196 -5.37 -7.90 11.07
C GLU A 196 -4.17 -7.60 10.18
N VAL A 197 -3.21 -8.53 10.13
CA VAL A 197 -1.95 -8.32 9.42
C VAL A 197 -1.78 -9.38 8.34
N PHE A 198 -1.46 -8.91 7.13
CA PHE A 198 -1.17 -9.71 5.95
C PHE A 198 0.27 -9.40 5.50
N ILE A 199 1.14 -10.41 5.45
CA ILE A 199 2.58 -10.25 5.11
C ILE A 199 2.91 -11.12 3.90
N LEU A 200 3.16 -10.52 2.73
CA LEU A 200 3.28 -11.24 1.45
C LEU A 200 4.30 -10.64 0.47
N SER A 201 5.42 -11.24 0.10
CA SER A 201 6.08 -12.45 0.59
C SER A 201 7.35 -12.07 1.33
N PHE A 202 7.88 -12.94 2.19
CA PHE A 202 9.23 -12.79 2.74
C PHE A 202 10.04 -14.09 2.66
N ILE A 203 11.36 -13.97 2.77
CA ILE A 203 12.32 -15.07 2.64
C ILE A 203 12.71 -15.56 4.04
N VAL A 204 12.73 -16.88 4.25
CA VAL A 204 13.16 -17.51 5.51
C VAL A 204 14.08 -18.68 5.21
N GLU A 205 15.19 -18.79 5.94
CA GLU A 205 16.07 -19.96 5.92
C GLU A 205 15.42 -21.12 6.70
N LEU A 206 15.59 -22.36 6.21
CA LEU A 206 14.81 -23.52 6.71
C LEU A 206 15.06 -23.82 8.20
N ASP A 207 16.29 -23.67 8.67
CA ASP A 207 16.70 -23.86 10.05
C ASP A 207 16.09 -22.83 11.02
N LEU A 208 15.57 -21.72 10.50
CA LEU A 208 14.90 -20.66 11.27
C LEU A 208 13.38 -20.85 11.34
N LEU A 209 12.80 -21.80 10.57
CA LEU A 209 11.37 -22.10 10.57
C LEU A 209 10.82 -22.52 11.95
N PRO A 210 11.50 -23.38 12.76
CA PRO A 210 10.98 -23.76 14.08
C PRO A 210 10.84 -22.59 15.04
N ASN A 211 11.76 -21.62 14.98
CA ASN A 211 11.71 -20.42 15.80
C ASN A 211 10.57 -19.51 15.35
N LEU A 212 10.44 -19.30 14.03
CA LEU A 212 9.36 -18.52 13.46
C LEU A 212 7.98 -19.10 13.80
N ARG A 213 7.84 -20.44 13.77
CA ARG A 213 6.62 -21.15 14.15
C ARG A 213 6.15 -20.78 15.56
N LYS A 214 7.06 -20.78 16.55
CA LYS A 214 6.73 -20.43 17.94
C LYS A 214 6.16 -19.02 18.08
N PHE A 215 6.61 -18.08 17.24
CA PHE A 215 6.09 -16.71 17.25
C PHE A 215 4.74 -16.60 16.56
N ILE A 216 4.58 -17.24 15.40
CA ILE A 216 3.32 -17.24 14.66
C ILE A 216 2.19 -17.91 15.43
N GLU A 217 2.48 -19.01 16.13
CA GLU A 217 1.50 -19.68 17.02
C GLU A 217 0.96 -18.73 18.11
N LYS A 218 1.78 -17.76 18.54
CA LYS A 218 1.41 -16.76 19.53
C LYS A 218 0.70 -15.54 18.92
N ALA A 219 1.03 -15.17 17.69
CA ALA A 219 0.49 -14.00 17.00
C ALA A 219 -1.01 -14.15 16.68
N LYS A 220 -1.87 -13.43 17.42
CA LYS A 220 -3.34 -13.48 17.25
C LYS A 220 -3.86 -12.70 16.04
N TYR A 221 -3.08 -11.75 15.55
CA TYR A 221 -3.44 -10.78 14.50
C TYR A 221 -2.99 -11.19 13.10
N LEU A 222 -2.10 -12.16 12.97
CA LEU A 222 -1.58 -12.60 11.68
C LEU A 222 -2.63 -13.45 10.95
N ARG A 223 -2.98 -13.10 9.71
CA ARG A 223 -3.99 -13.81 8.90
C ARG A 223 -3.42 -14.55 7.72
N TYR A 224 -2.39 -13.99 7.10
CA TYR A 224 -1.79 -14.56 5.91
C TYR A 224 -0.29 -14.30 5.87
N ILE A 225 0.44 -15.34 5.49
CA ILE A 225 1.89 -15.34 5.42
C ILE A 225 2.35 -16.01 4.12
N GLU A 226 3.29 -15.44 3.40
CA GLU A 226 3.87 -16.09 2.21
C GLU A 226 5.39 -16.19 2.33
N ILE A 227 5.89 -17.41 2.27
CA ILE A 227 7.30 -17.76 2.45
C ILE A 227 7.93 -18.05 1.10
N VAL A 228 9.03 -17.36 0.81
CA VAL A 228 9.86 -17.55 -0.38
C VAL A 228 11.11 -18.31 0.01
N ARG A 229 11.43 -19.37 -0.75
CA ARG A 229 12.56 -20.26 -0.48
C ARG A 229 13.78 -19.89 -1.34
N SER A 230 14.94 -19.72 -0.71
CA SER A 230 16.21 -19.37 -1.36
C SER A 230 17.01 -20.57 -1.90
N ASP A 231 16.80 -21.80 -1.42
CA ASP A 231 17.73 -22.92 -1.73
C ASP A 231 17.07 -24.23 -2.22
N VAL A 232 17.45 -24.69 -3.42
CA VAL A 232 16.78 -25.77 -4.19
C VAL A 232 17.17 -27.18 -3.71
N LYS A 233 18.22 -27.34 -2.89
CA LYS A 233 18.91 -28.64 -2.71
C LYS A 233 18.34 -29.61 -1.66
N LYS A 234 17.39 -29.23 -0.80
CA LYS A 234 16.80 -30.10 0.26
C LYS A 234 15.28 -30.19 0.18
N GLN A 235 14.72 -30.98 -0.74
CA GLN A 235 13.29 -30.85 -1.15
C GLN A 235 12.27 -31.79 -0.48
N LYS A 236 12.65 -32.94 0.09
CA LYS A 236 11.67 -33.95 0.53
C LYS A 236 11.17 -33.79 1.97
N ASP A 237 12.04 -33.52 2.94
CA ASP A 237 11.63 -33.41 4.36
C ASP A 237 11.00 -32.05 4.71
N SER A 238 11.37 -30.99 3.99
CA SER A 238 10.94 -29.61 4.25
C SER A 238 9.51 -29.27 3.79
N LYS A 239 8.91 -30.03 2.86
CA LYS A 239 7.51 -29.82 2.46
C LYS A 239 6.55 -30.13 3.61
N ARG A 240 6.84 -31.17 4.39
CA ARG A 240 6.00 -31.59 5.52
C ARG A 240 6.10 -30.59 6.66
N GLU A 241 7.31 -30.13 7.01
CA GLU A 241 7.50 -29.10 8.04
C GLU A 241 6.82 -27.76 7.70
N ILE A 242 6.78 -27.37 6.43
CA ILE A 242 6.08 -26.16 5.98
C ILE A 242 4.57 -26.37 5.95
N ILE A 243 4.07 -27.53 5.50
CA ILE A 243 2.64 -27.85 5.61
C ILE A 243 2.20 -27.84 7.08
N ASP A 244 2.98 -28.45 7.97
CA ASP A 244 2.76 -28.45 9.42
C ASP A 244 2.80 -27.02 10.00
N PHE A 245 3.66 -26.15 9.47
CA PHE A 245 3.69 -24.72 9.80
C PHE A 245 2.42 -23.98 9.34
N CYS A 246 1.89 -24.32 8.16
CA CYS A 246 0.68 -23.73 7.60
C CYS A 246 -0.62 -24.20 8.31
N HIS A 247 -0.57 -25.21 9.19
CA HIS A 247 -1.72 -25.69 9.98
C HIS A 247 -1.96 -24.91 11.29
N VAL A 248 -1.20 -23.85 11.55
CA VAL A 248 -1.33 -23.03 12.74
C VAL A 248 -2.45 -21.99 12.59
N ARG A 249 -3.49 -22.08 13.45
CA ARG A 249 -4.51 -21.04 13.73
C ARG A 249 -5.13 -20.32 12.50
N ASN A 250 -5.65 -21.07 11.52
CA ASN A 250 -6.33 -20.49 10.33
C ASN A 250 -5.47 -19.48 9.53
N ILE A 251 -4.15 -19.53 9.67
CA ILE A 251 -3.25 -18.67 8.90
C ILE A 251 -3.08 -19.30 7.53
N LYS A 252 -3.52 -18.60 6.48
CA LYS A 252 -3.21 -19.05 5.12
C LYS A 252 -1.70 -18.92 4.91
N CYS A 253 -1.13 -19.77 4.08
CA CYS A 253 0.30 -19.92 3.95
C CYS A 253 0.64 -20.23 2.49
N GLY A 254 1.37 -19.33 1.83
CA GLY A 254 1.81 -19.49 0.45
C GLY A 254 3.28 -19.89 0.38
N LEU A 255 3.64 -20.84 -0.49
CA LEU A 255 5.02 -21.22 -0.75
C LEU A 255 5.43 -20.80 -2.17
N LYS A 256 6.50 -20.01 -2.28
CA LYS A 256 7.13 -19.67 -3.56
C LYS A 256 8.56 -20.19 -3.64
N TYR A 257 8.93 -20.75 -4.77
CA TYR A 257 10.30 -21.14 -5.07
C TYR A 257 11.00 -19.97 -5.78
N GLN A 258 12.11 -19.48 -5.21
CA GLN A 258 12.95 -18.51 -5.90
C GLN A 258 13.71 -19.24 -7.00
N LEU A 259 13.31 -19.01 -8.26
CA LEU A 259 14.10 -19.44 -9.42
C LEU A 259 15.29 -18.48 -9.55
N GLU A 260 16.52 -19.00 -9.43
CA GLU A 260 17.79 -18.24 -9.49
C GLU A 260 17.94 -17.32 -10.72
N ARG A 261 17.12 -17.52 -11.76
CA ARG A 261 17.11 -16.71 -13.00
C ARG A 261 16.29 -15.42 -12.93
N TYR A 262 15.49 -15.17 -11.90
CA TYR A 262 14.59 -14.00 -11.85
C TYR A 262 15.02 -12.93 -10.84
N LYS A 263 16.30 -12.54 -10.84
CA LYS A 263 16.75 -11.33 -10.11
C LYS A 263 16.06 -10.04 -10.60
N ASN A 264 15.35 -10.04 -11.73
CA ASN A 264 14.84 -8.82 -12.38
C ASN A 264 13.38 -8.81 -12.86
N TYR A 265 12.50 -9.76 -12.48
CA TYR A 265 11.09 -9.71 -12.92
C TYR A 265 10.07 -9.50 -11.80
N PHE A 266 9.40 -8.37 -11.95
CA PHE A 266 8.29 -7.82 -11.20
C PHE A 266 7.10 -8.79 -11.17
N CYS A 267 6.63 -9.14 -9.96
CA CYS A 267 5.29 -9.68 -9.81
C CYS A 267 4.30 -8.58 -9.41
N THR A 268 3.40 -8.27 -10.33
CA THR A 268 2.13 -7.60 -10.12
C THR A 268 1.20 -8.52 -9.34
N TYR A 269 1.27 -8.46 -8.01
CA TYR A 269 0.15 -8.86 -7.18
C TYR A 269 -0.75 -7.64 -6.97
N GLU A 270 -1.86 -7.61 -7.71
CA GLU A 270 -3.08 -7.02 -7.19
C GLU A 270 -3.70 -8.08 -6.28
N ILE A 271 -3.79 -7.80 -4.98
CA ILE A 271 -4.80 -8.48 -4.18
C ILE A 271 -6.13 -7.94 -4.70
N ASN A 272 -6.90 -8.80 -5.37
CA ASN A 272 -8.21 -8.44 -5.86
C ASN A 272 -9.15 -8.36 -4.65
N PHE A 273 -9.34 -7.17 -4.09
CA PHE A 273 -10.17 -6.92 -2.90
C PHE A 273 -11.68 -6.88 -3.20
N GLU A 274 -12.11 -7.16 -4.43
CA GLU A 274 -13.54 -7.21 -4.79
C GLU A 274 -14.34 -8.25 -3.98
N SER A 275 -13.69 -9.11 -3.19
CA SER A 275 -14.35 -10.14 -2.37
C SER A 275 -14.35 -9.90 -0.85
N TYR A 276 -14.00 -8.72 -0.33
CA TYR A 276 -13.98 -8.45 1.13
C TYR A 276 -14.65 -7.14 1.56
N ILE A 277 -15.71 -6.73 0.85
CA ILE A 277 -16.67 -5.75 1.37
C ILE A 277 -18.06 -6.38 1.37
N GLU A 278 -18.34 -7.16 2.39
CA GLU A 278 -19.65 -7.19 3.03
C GLU A 278 -19.40 -6.93 4.51
N ILE A 279 -19.54 -5.66 4.89
CA ILE A 279 -19.97 -5.34 6.24
C ILE A 279 -21.48 -5.18 6.07
N GLU A 280 -22.20 -6.28 6.23
CA GLU A 280 -23.62 -6.21 6.56
C GLU A 280 -23.78 -5.61 7.97
N GLU A 281 -24.92 -4.95 8.14
CA GLU A 281 -25.28 -3.84 9.05
C GLU A 281 -24.89 -3.96 10.53
#